data_AF-A0A7C4HNW1-F1
#
_entry.id   AF-A0A7C4HNW1-F1
#
_cell.length_a   1.000
_cell.length_b   1.000
_cell.length_c   1.000
_cell.angle_alpha   90.00
_cell.angle_beta   90.00
_cell.angle_gamma   90.00
#
_symmetry.space_group_name_H-M   'P 1'
#
loop_
_entity.id
_entity.type
_entity.pdbx_description
1 polymer ?
#
loop_
_entity_poly.entity_id
_entity_poly.type
_entity_poly.pdbx_seq_one_letter_code
_entity_poly.pdbx_strand_id
1 'polypeptide(L)'
;MKDSLQKALKKLRLSGMAQSVEVRLQEASGNHLSHEEFLELILRDELEVRNDRVIDRRVKTASFRELKTLENFDWQFNGTINRKQFHDLATGKFIGQARDLLILGPPGTGKSHLVQALGYQAIKAGYTVFYRSIFDVVRDLLRDESMESEDRIMSKYLKPDLLIIDDMGMKQLPKRSGEYLFEII
;
A
#
# COMPACT_ATOMS: atom_id res chain seq x y z
N MET A 1 -23.33 -17.98 -24.45
CA MET A 1 -22.38 -16.90 -24.82
C MET A 1 -21.58 -17.35 -26.04
N LYS A 2 -21.24 -16.48 -27.01
CA LYS A 2 -20.40 -16.88 -28.16
C LYS A 2 -19.01 -17.26 -27.62
N ASP A 3 -18.61 -18.53 -27.80
CA ASP A 3 -17.30 -19.08 -27.37
C ASP A 3 -16.11 -18.23 -27.86
N SER A 4 -16.27 -17.55 -29.00
CA SER A 4 -15.29 -16.60 -29.53
C SER A 4 -15.04 -15.39 -28.63
N LEU A 5 -16.06 -14.87 -27.93
CA LEU A 5 -15.95 -13.70 -27.06
C LEU A 5 -15.13 -14.04 -25.80
N GLN A 6 -15.43 -15.16 -25.13
CA GLN A 6 -14.65 -15.58 -23.96
C GLN A 6 -13.19 -15.86 -24.31
N LYS A 7 -12.93 -16.48 -25.47
CA LYS A 7 -11.56 -16.71 -25.97
C LYS A 7 -10.82 -15.39 -26.21
N ALA A 8 -11.48 -14.40 -26.80
CA ALA A 8 -10.90 -13.07 -27.02
C ALA A 8 -10.58 -12.36 -25.69
N LEU A 9 -11.51 -12.35 -24.74
CA LEU A 9 -11.32 -11.72 -23.42
C LEU A 9 -10.12 -12.34 -22.67
N LYS A 10 -9.98 -13.67 -22.70
CA LYS A 10 -8.82 -14.36 -22.12
C LYS A 10 -7.51 -13.99 -22.82
N LYS A 11 -7.50 -13.97 -24.16
CA LYS A 11 -6.30 -13.62 -24.95
C LYS A 11 -5.83 -12.19 -24.69
N LEU A 12 -6.76 -11.26 -24.49
CA LEU A 12 -6.49 -9.86 -24.17
C LEU A 12 -6.25 -9.61 -22.67
N ARG A 13 -6.33 -10.64 -21.82
CA ARG A 13 -6.21 -10.55 -20.35
C ARG A 13 -7.24 -9.61 -19.71
N LEU A 14 -8.44 -9.56 -20.27
CA LEU A 14 -9.58 -8.76 -19.79
C LEU A 14 -10.38 -9.56 -18.76
N SER A 15 -9.76 -9.83 -17.62
CA SER A 15 -10.32 -10.75 -16.61
C SER A 15 -11.54 -10.20 -15.86
N GLY A 16 -11.62 -8.89 -15.64
CA GLY A 16 -12.79 -8.26 -15.02
C GLY A 16 -13.99 -8.37 -15.97
N MET A 17 -13.81 -8.00 -17.24
CA MET A 17 -14.84 -8.21 -18.26
C MET A 17 -15.24 -9.68 -18.38
N ALA A 18 -14.27 -10.60 -18.38
CA ALA A 18 -14.56 -12.03 -18.49
C ALA A 18 -15.43 -12.57 -17.35
N GLN A 19 -15.38 -11.94 -16.18
CA GLN A 19 -16.18 -12.31 -15.00
C GLN A 19 -17.55 -11.62 -15.01
N SER A 20 -17.64 -10.36 -15.44
CA SER A 20 -18.87 -9.57 -15.35
C SER A 20 -19.72 -9.53 -16.64
N VAL A 21 -19.18 -9.92 -17.80
CA VAL A 21 -19.84 -9.75 -19.10
C VAL A 21 -21.24 -10.36 -19.18
N GLU A 22 -21.48 -11.52 -18.55
CA GLU A 22 -22.82 -12.13 -18.54
C GLU A 22 -23.83 -11.29 -17.77
N VAL A 23 -23.43 -10.83 -16.58
CA VAL A 23 -24.27 -10.00 -15.72
C VAL A 23 -24.56 -8.65 -16.39
N ARG A 24 -23.55 -8.02 -16.99
CA ARG A 24 -23.69 -6.74 -17.69
C ARG A 24 -24.55 -6.85 -18.96
N LEU A 25 -24.49 -7.98 -19.67
CA LEU A 25 -25.35 -8.21 -20.84
C LEU A 25 -26.83 -8.35 -20.43
N GLN A 26 -27.11 -9.02 -19.32
CA GLN A 26 -28.47 -9.10 -18.77
C GLN A 26 -28.96 -7.73 -18.31
N GLU A 27 -28.13 -6.98 -17.59
CA GLU A 27 -28.42 -5.63 -17.13
C GLU A 27 -28.73 -4.68 -18.30
N ALA A 28 -27.93 -4.72 -19.38
CA ALA A 28 -28.17 -3.92 -20.58
C ALA A 28 -29.51 -4.25 -21.24
N SER A 29 -29.88 -5.54 -21.29
CA SER A 29 -31.17 -5.96 -21.86
C SER A 29 -32.37 -5.56 -21.00
N GLY A 30 -32.24 -5.58 -19.67
CA GLY A 30 -33.32 -5.24 -18.74
C GLY A 30 -33.53 -3.74 -18.57
N ASN A 31 -32.43 -2.98 -18.51
CA ASN A 31 -32.44 -1.53 -18.24
C ASN A 31 -32.40 -0.68 -19.51
N HIS A 32 -32.44 -1.29 -20.70
CA HIS A 32 -32.36 -0.59 -22.01
C HIS A 32 -31.12 0.31 -22.12
N LEU A 33 -29.99 -0.15 -21.60
CA LEU A 33 -28.74 0.60 -21.69
C LEU A 33 -28.35 0.81 -23.16
N SER A 34 -27.91 2.01 -23.48
CA SER A 34 -27.27 2.27 -24.76
C SER A 34 -25.99 1.45 -24.90
N HIS A 35 -25.55 1.26 -26.14
CA HIS A 35 -24.29 0.56 -26.44
C HIS A 35 -23.09 1.24 -25.78
N GLU A 36 -23.13 2.57 -25.66
CA GLU A 36 -22.09 3.37 -25.00
C GLU A 36 -22.06 3.11 -23.49
N GLU A 37 -23.21 3.16 -22.82
CA GLU A 37 -23.31 2.88 -21.38
C GLU A 37 -22.87 1.45 -21.04
N PHE A 38 -23.29 0.47 -21.84
CA PHE A 38 -22.82 -0.92 -21.67
C PHE A 38 -21.30 -1.02 -21.79
N LEU A 39 -20.72 -0.38 -22.81
CA LEU A 39 -19.27 -0.40 -23.04
C LEU A 39 -18.53 0.30 -21.90
N GLU A 40 -19.04 1.42 -21.38
CA GLU A 40 -18.45 2.10 -20.24
C GLU A 40 -18.46 1.23 -18.98
N LEU A 41 -19.60 0.60 -18.67
CA LEU A 41 -19.73 -0.25 -17.47
C LEU A 41 -18.76 -1.44 -17.50
N ILE A 42 -18.68 -2.15 -18.62
CA ILE A 42 -17.83 -3.34 -18.70
C ILE A 42 -16.34 -2.97 -18.70
N LEU A 43 -15.97 -1.81 -19.27
CA LEU A 43 -14.61 -1.30 -19.18
C LEU A 43 -14.27 -0.85 -17.75
N ARG A 44 -15.23 -0.25 -17.04
CA ARG A 44 -15.07 0.11 -15.62
C ARG A 44 -14.79 -1.12 -14.76
N ASP A 45 -15.53 -2.21 -14.94
CA ASP A 45 -15.30 -3.47 -14.23
C ASP A 45 -13.86 -3.99 -14.43
N GLU A 46 -13.32 -3.89 -15.65
CA GLU A 46 -11.93 -4.27 -15.93
C GLU A 46 -10.92 -3.36 -15.24
N LEU A 47 -11.16 -2.05 -15.27
CA LEU A 47 -10.29 -1.07 -14.61
C LEU A 47 -10.26 -1.26 -13.10
N GLU A 48 -11.40 -1.54 -12.48
CA GLU A 48 -11.51 -1.86 -11.05
C GLU A 48 -10.69 -3.10 -10.70
N VAL A 49 -10.88 -4.22 -11.41
CA VAL A 49 -10.11 -5.45 -11.17
C VAL A 49 -8.60 -5.25 -11.36
N ARG A 50 -8.19 -4.41 -12.33
CA ARG A 50 -6.77 -4.07 -12.51
C ARG A 50 -6.24 -3.23 -11.37
N ASN A 51 -7.00 -2.23 -10.94
CA ASN A 51 -6.61 -1.36 -9.83
C ASN A 51 -6.46 -2.17 -8.53
N ASP A 52 -7.41 -3.04 -8.23
CA ASP A 52 -7.37 -3.93 -7.06
C ASP A 52 -6.13 -4.82 -7.06
N ARG A 53 -5.78 -5.41 -8.21
CA ARG A 53 -4.55 -6.21 -8.36
C ARG A 53 -3.28 -5.39 -8.14
N VAL A 54 -3.27 -4.13 -8.59
CA VAL A 54 -2.12 -3.24 -8.37
C VAL A 54 -1.98 -2.93 -6.88
N ILE A 55 -3.09 -2.64 -6.20
CA ILE A 55 -3.13 -2.41 -4.75
C ILE A 55 -2.66 -3.67 -4.01
N ASP A 56 -3.23 -4.84 -4.30
CA ASP A 56 -2.86 -6.12 -3.67
C ASP A 56 -1.37 -6.43 -3.81
N ARG A 57 -0.82 -6.21 -5.00
CA ARG A 57 0.62 -6.41 -5.25
C ARG A 57 1.44 -5.44 -4.41
N ARG A 58 1.07 -4.16 -4.35
CA ARG A 58 1.78 -3.15 -3.55
C ARG A 58 1.67 -3.42 -2.06
N VAL A 59 0.51 -3.85 -1.56
CA VAL A 59 0.32 -4.25 -0.16
C VAL A 59 1.23 -5.43 0.19
N LYS A 60 1.34 -6.43 -0.69
CA LYS A 60 2.27 -7.55 -0.52
C LYS A 60 3.73 -7.09 -0.48
N THR A 61 4.13 -6.22 -1.41
CA THR A 61 5.49 -5.67 -1.44
C THR A 61 5.80 -4.77 -0.25
N ALA A 62 4.81 -4.06 0.29
CA ALA A 62 4.98 -3.18 1.44
C ALA A 62 5.33 -3.92 2.73
N SER A 63 5.06 -5.22 2.81
CA SER A 63 5.48 -6.06 3.94
C SER A 63 5.00 -5.54 5.31
N PHE A 64 3.79 -4.95 5.37
CA PHE A 64 3.15 -4.58 6.63
C PHE A 64 3.10 -5.77 7.58
N ARG A 65 3.23 -5.50 8.88
CA ARG A 65 3.08 -6.54 9.91
C ARG A 65 1.65 -7.10 9.88
N GLU A 66 0.68 -6.20 9.80
CA GLU A 66 -0.74 -6.50 9.64
C GLU A 66 -1.37 -5.40 8.79
N LEU A 67 -2.35 -5.74 7.94
CA LEU A 67 -3.08 -4.72 7.20
C LEU A 67 -3.97 -3.92 8.16
N LYS A 68 -3.57 -2.68 8.44
CA LYS A 68 -4.33 -1.72 9.24
C LYS A 68 -4.88 -0.63 8.36
N THR A 69 -6.07 -0.14 8.68
CA THR A 69 -6.72 0.94 7.94
C THR A 69 -7.22 2.01 8.91
N LEU A 70 -7.47 3.22 8.40
CA LEU A 70 -7.94 4.34 9.22
C LEU A 70 -9.39 4.15 9.68
N GLU A 71 -10.17 3.38 8.92
CA GLU A 71 -11.55 3.02 9.24
C GLU A 71 -11.61 2.08 10.45
N ASN A 72 -10.63 1.20 10.60
CA ASN A 72 -10.54 0.24 11.70
C ASN A 72 -9.85 0.82 12.96
N PHE A 73 -9.44 2.10 12.93
CA PHE A 73 -8.81 2.73 14.08
C PHE A 73 -9.87 3.28 15.06
N ASP A 74 -9.79 2.89 16.32
CA ASP A 74 -10.63 3.46 17.37
C ASP A 74 -10.12 4.86 17.77
N TRP A 75 -10.78 5.89 17.25
CA TRP A 75 -10.47 7.29 17.57
C TRP A 75 -10.89 7.70 18.98
N GLN A 76 -11.75 6.91 19.66
CA GLN A 76 -12.14 7.17 21.05
C GLN A 76 -11.06 6.69 22.04
N PHE A 77 -10.25 5.72 21.63
CA PHE A 77 -9.16 5.16 22.44
C PHE A 77 -8.11 6.21 22.86
N ASN A 78 -7.85 7.22 22.03
CA ASN A 78 -6.89 8.27 22.36
C ASN A 78 -7.29 9.65 21.80
N GLY A 79 -7.96 10.45 22.63
CA GLY A 79 -8.41 11.80 22.29
C GLY A 79 -7.30 12.83 22.03
N THR A 80 -6.03 12.50 22.31
CA THR A 80 -4.89 13.39 21.98
C THR A 80 -4.51 13.34 20.50
N ILE A 81 -4.94 12.30 19.77
CA ILE A 81 -4.61 12.12 18.36
C ILE A 81 -5.55 12.98 17.52
N ASN A 82 -4.98 13.96 16.83
CA ASN A 82 -5.76 14.83 15.97
C ASN A 82 -6.20 14.08 14.70
N ARG A 83 -7.46 13.62 14.71
CA ARG A 83 -8.08 12.93 13.56
C ARG A 83 -7.96 13.73 12.26
N LYS A 84 -8.21 15.04 12.30
CA LYS A 84 -8.14 15.90 11.10
C LYS A 84 -6.74 15.90 10.49
N GLN A 85 -5.70 15.93 11.33
CA GLN A 85 -4.32 15.88 10.88
C GLN A 85 -4.01 14.55 10.19
N PHE A 86 -4.40 13.41 10.77
CA PHE A 86 -4.17 12.09 10.15
C PHE A 86 -4.92 11.91 8.84
N HIS A 87 -6.12 12.47 8.72
CA HIS A 87 -6.87 12.46 7.45
C HIS A 87 -6.21 13.33 6.38
N ASP A 88 -5.59 14.47 6.72
CA ASP A 88 -4.79 15.23 5.76
C ASP A 88 -3.50 14.50 5.38
N LEU A 89 -2.80 13.88 6.33
CA LEU A 89 -1.64 13.03 6.05
C LEU A 89 -1.99 11.85 5.13
N ALA A 90 -3.18 11.25 5.31
CA ALA A 90 -3.68 10.15 4.48
C ALA A 90 -3.84 10.51 3.00
N THR A 91 -3.92 11.80 2.66
CA THR A 91 -3.92 12.24 1.25
C THR A 91 -2.58 12.01 0.55
N GLY A 92 -1.51 11.72 1.29
CA GLY A 92 -0.18 11.50 0.73
C GLY A 92 0.53 12.77 0.25
N LYS A 93 -0.02 13.97 0.50
CA LYS A 93 0.62 15.24 0.11
C LYS A 93 2.05 15.38 0.65
N PHE A 94 2.31 14.89 1.85
CA PHE A 94 3.65 14.96 2.46
C PHE A 94 4.69 14.16 1.66
N ILE A 95 4.28 13.03 1.06
CA ILE A 95 5.13 12.20 0.20
C ILE A 95 5.51 12.99 -1.06
N GLY A 96 4.53 13.58 -1.73
CA GLY A 96 4.77 14.42 -2.91
C GLY A 96 5.57 15.70 -2.62
N GLN A 97 5.62 16.13 -1.36
CA GLN A 97 6.43 17.26 -0.89
C GLN A 97 7.81 16.84 -0.36
N ALA A 98 8.15 15.55 -0.41
CA ALA A 98 9.37 14.98 0.18
C ALA A 98 9.59 15.42 1.64
N ARG A 99 8.53 15.33 2.46
CA ARG A 99 8.58 15.67 3.90
C ARG A 99 8.52 14.43 4.75
N ASP A 100 9.40 14.35 5.75
CA ASP A 100 9.39 13.25 6.70
C ASP A 100 8.33 13.42 7.79
N LEU A 101 7.85 12.29 8.30
CA LEU A 101 6.93 12.23 9.42
C LEU A 101 7.55 11.50 10.60
N LEU A 102 7.71 12.20 11.71
CA LEU A 102 8.11 11.61 12.98
C LEU A 102 6.90 11.56 13.93
N ILE A 103 6.44 10.35 14.25
CA ILE A 103 5.30 10.15 15.16
C ILE A 103 5.80 9.71 16.53
N LEU A 104 5.70 10.61 17.51
CA LEU A 104 6.14 10.39 18.89
C LEU A 104 4.95 10.17 19.82
N GLY A 105 5.15 9.31 20.83
CA GLY A 105 4.19 9.15 21.91
C GLY A 105 4.42 7.88 22.74
N PRO A 106 3.77 7.76 23.90
CA PRO A 106 3.89 6.59 24.79
C PRO A 106 3.59 5.27 24.07
N PRO A 107 4.15 4.13 24.52
CA PRO A 107 3.77 2.83 23.99
C PRO A 107 2.28 2.58 24.16
N GLY A 108 1.68 1.81 23.25
CA GLY A 108 0.26 1.46 23.31
C GLY A 108 -0.72 2.53 22.81
N THR A 109 -0.27 3.69 22.32
CA THR A 109 -1.16 4.77 21.82
C THR A 109 -1.69 4.58 20.39
N GLY A 110 -1.42 3.44 19.76
CA GLY A 110 -1.91 3.15 18.40
C GLY A 110 -1.05 3.68 17.25
N LYS A 111 0.17 4.18 17.51
CA LYS A 111 1.10 4.70 16.48
C LYS A 111 1.36 3.69 15.36
N SER A 112 1.72 2.46 15.70
CA SER A 112 1.96 1.39 14.72
C SER A 112 0.76 1.06 13.84
N HIS A 113 -0.46 1.22 14.38
CA HIS A 113 -1.68 1.10 13.56
C HIS A 113 -1.79 2.26 12.60
N LEU A 114 -1.65 3.49 13.10
CA LEU A 114 -1.80 4.70 12.30
C LEU A 114 -0.77 4.79 11.18
N VAL A 115 0.50 4.44 11.44
CA VAL A 115 1.55 4.49 10.41
C VAL A 115 1.29 3.45 9.31
N GLN A 116 0.90 2.21 9.67
CA GLN A 116 0.52 1.20 8.67
C GLN A 116 -0.74 1.63 7.89
N ALA A 117 -1.71 2.26 8.55
CA ALA A 117 -2.90 2.80 7.91
C ALA A 117 -2.59 3.94 6.93
N LEU A 118 -1.67 4.84 7.28
CA LEU A 118 -1.16 5.87 6.37
C LEU A 118 -0.44 5.24 5.17
N GLY A 119 0.40 4.23 5.41
CA GLY A 119 1.04 3.46 4.34
C GLY A 119 0.02 2.82 3.39
N TYR A 120 -1.06 2.25 3.92
CA TYR A 120 -2.12 1.69 3.08
C TYR A 120 -2.83 2.77 2.23
N GLN A 121 -3.11 3.94 2.80
CA GLN A 121 -3.68 5.06 2.02
C GLN A 121 -2.71 5.58 0.96
N ALA A 122 -1.41 5.63 1.25
CA ALA A 122 -0.39 5.97 0.26
C ALA A 122 -0.37 4.98 -0.92
N ILE A 123 -0.52 3.67 -0.66
CA ILE A 123 -0.65 2.64 -1.72
C ILE A 123 -1.88 2.91 -2.59
N LYS A 124 -3.03 3.23 -1.98
CA LYS A 124 -4.26 3.58 -2.70
C LYS A 124 -4.10 4.86 -3.52
N ALA A 125 -3.29 5.81 -3.05
CA ALA A 125 -2.97 7.05 -3.75
C ALA A 125 -1.94 6.87 -4.88
N GLY A 126 -1.40 5.66 -5.08
CA GLY A 126 -0.51 5.34 -6.18
C GLY A 126 0.97 5.16 -5.81
N TYR A 127 1.33 5.38 -4.54
CA TYR A 127 2.70 5.29 -4.06
C TYR A 127 3.13 3.85 -3.78
N THR A 128 4.42 3.60 -3.85
CA THR A 128 5.08 2.41 -3.35
C THR A 128 5.50 2.63 -1.91
N VAL A 129 5.27 1.63 -1.06
CA VAL A 129 5.53 1.71 0.37
C VAL A 129 6.36 0.51 0.78
N PHE A 130 7.24 0.68 1.76
CA PHE A 130 7.91 -0.43 2.42
C PHE A 130 7.90 -0.22 3.94
N TYR A 131 7.44 -1.22 4.67
CA TYR A 131 7.35 -1.23 6.13
C TYR A 131 8.38 -2.20 6.71
N ARG A 132 9.15 -1.71 7.68
CA ARG A 132 10.05 -2.53 8.50
C ARG A 132 10.07 -2.05 9.94
N SER A 133 10.25 -2.98 10.88
CA SER A 133 10.63 -2.60 12.25
C SER A 133 12.09 -2.18 12.26
N ILE A 134 12.46 -1.26 13.16
CA ILE A 134 13.85 -0.82 13.31
C ILE A 134 14.82 -2.00 13.55
N PHE A 135 14.36 -3.04 14.26
CA PHE A 135 15.16 -4.23 14.51
C PHE A 135 15.39 -5.06 13.26
N ASP A 136 14.40 -5.13 12.36
CA ASP A 136 14.53 -5.82 11.09
C ASP A 136 15.40 -5.04 10.12
N VAL A 137 15.32 -3.69 10.13
CA VAL A 137 16.25 -2.83 9.37
C VAL A 137 17.69 -3.15 9.76
N VAL A 138 18.01 -3.06 11.06
CA VAL A 138 19.35 -3.34 11.56
C VAL A 138 19.77 -4.78 11.27
N ARG A 139 18.86 -5.75 11.42
CA ARG A 139 19.15 -7.16 11.11
C ARG A 139 19.45 -7.38 9.64
N ASP A 140 18.70 -6.75 8.74
CA ASP A 140 18.90 -6.87 7.30
C ASP A 140 20.25 -6.26 6.90
N LEU A 141 20.62 -5.11 7.47
CA LEU A 141 21.89 -4.43 7.19
C LEU A 141 23.11 -5.10 7.83
N LEU A 142 22.97 -5.70 9.02
CA LEU A 142 24.07 -6.42 9.68
C LEU A 142 24.38 -7.80 9.08
N ARG A 143 23.47 -8.36 8.26
CA ARG A 143 23.61 -9.73 7.74
C ARG A 143 24.51 -9.84 6.51
N ASP A 144 25.01 -8.73 5.99
CA ASP A 144 25.82 -8.71 4.77
C ASP A 144 27.22 -8.17 4.99
N GLU A 145 28.23 -9.00 4.67
CA GLU A 145 29.65 -8.62 4.64
C GLU A 145 30.21 -8.55 3.19
N SER A 146 29.37 -8.77 2.15
CA SER A 146 29.79 -8.63 0.73
C SER A 146 29.08 -7.48 0.01
N MET A 147 29.82 -6.73 -0.81
CA MET A 147 29.32 -5.49 -1.42
C MET A 147 28.15 -5.69 -2.42
N GLU A 148 28.09 -6.82 -3.14
CA GLU A 148 27.01 -7.08 -4.11
C GLU A 148 25.63 -7.28 -3.46
N SER A 149 25.62 -7.72 -2.20
CA SER A 149 24.39 -8.00 -1.46
C SER A 149 23.91 -6.77 -0.67
N GLU A 150 24.85 -5.91 -0.24
CA GLU A 150 24.59 -4.59 0.35
C GLU A 150 23.76 -3.67 -0.57
N ASP A 151 24.18 -3.48 -1.83
CA ASP A 151 23.44 -2.67 -2.81
C ASP A 151 22.00 -3.17 -3.00
N ARG A 152 21.83 -4.49 -3.02
CA ARG A 152 20.52 -5.11 -3.19
C ARG A 152 19.63 -4.85 -1.98
N ILE A 153 20.18 -4.94 -0.77
CA ILE A 153 19.45 -4.64 0.47
C ILE A 153 19.08 -3.16 0.51
N MET A 154 20.04 -2.25 0.29
CA MET A 154 19.81 -0.81 0.27
C MET A 154 18.73 -0.41 -0.73
N SER A 155 18.71 -1.05 -1.90
CA SER A 155 17.67 -0.78 -2.89
C SER A 155 16.24 -1.10 -2.41
N LYS A 156 16.05 -1.98 -1.42
CA LYS A 156 14.72 -2.24 -0.82
C LYS A 156 14.25 -1.07 0.04
N TYR A 157 15.19 -0.37 0.67
CA TYR A 157 14.92 0.75 1.57
C TYR A 157 14.81 2.08 0.84
N LEU A 158 15.59 2.27 -0.24
CA LEU A 158 15.69 3.55 -0.96
C LEU A 158 14.76 3.70 -2.19
N LYS A 159 14.30 2.60 -2.80
CA LYS A 159 13.40 2.66 -3.97
C LYS A 159 11.95 3.03 -3.68
N PRO A 160 11.32 2.63 -2.55
CA PRO A 160 9.94 2.97 -2.27
C PRO A 160 9.74 4.48 -2.15
N ASP A 161 8.57 4.97 -2.57
CA ASP A 161 8.19 6.39 -2.40
C ASP A 161 8.01 6.75 -0.92
N LEU A 162 7.65 5.76 -0.09
CA LEU A 162 7.52 5.90 1.36
C LEU A 162 8.15 4.71 2.09
N LEU A 163 9.21 4.98 2.85
CA LEU A 163 9.75 4.05 3.81
C LEU A 163 9.12 4.31 5.20
N ILE A 164 8.59 3.26 5.81
CA ILE A 164 8.09 3.28 7.18
C ILE A 164 9.03 2.46 8.06
N ILE A 165 9.60 3.11 9.07
CA ILE A 165 10.37 2.46 10.13
C ILE A 165 9.61 2.61 11.45
N ASP A 166 9.21 1.47 12.03
CA ASP A 166 8.43 1.44 13.28
C ASP A 166 9.22 0.79 14.45
N ASP A 167 8.64 0.81 15.65
CA ASP A 167 9.20 0.27 16.90
C ASP A 167 10.49 0.95 17.39
N MET A 168 10.76 2.18 16.95
CA MET A 168 11.83 3.03 17.47
C MET A 168 11.54 3.43 18.93
N GLY A 169 11.95 2.59 19.89
CA GLY A 169 11.87 2.89 21.33
C GLY A 169 11.68 1.70 22.27
N MET A 170 11.52 0.48 21.78
CA MET A 170 11.20 -0.67 22.64
C MET A 170 12.39 -1.45 23.20
N LYS A 171 13.59 -1.38 22.58
CA LYS A 171 14.82 -2.05 23.07
C LYS A 171 16.06 -1.28 22.62
N GLN A 172 17.19 -1.49 23.30
CA GLN A 172 18.49 -0.96 22.87
C GLN A 172 18.87 -1.57 21.52
N LEU A 173 19.28 -0.71 20.59
CA LEU A 173 19.82 -1.14 19.31
C LEU A 173 21.25 -1.66 19.50
N PRO A 174 21.71 -2.62 18.66
CA PRO A 174 23.10 -3.03 18.62
C PRO A 174 24.09 -1.86 18.48
N LYS A 175 25.35 -2.08 18.90
CA LYS A 175 26.44 -1.12 18.63
C LYS A 175 26.58 -0.94 17.10
N ARG A 176 26.84 0.29 16.64
CA ARG A 176 26.89 0.73 15.23
C ARG A 176 25.55 0.85 14.47
N SER A 177 24.39 0.58 15.09
CA SER A 177 23.09 0.76 14.40
C SER A 177 22.83 2.19 13.92
N GLY A 178 23.44 3.21 14.53
CA GLY A 178 23.32 4.59 14.07
C GLY A 178 23.91 4.83 12.68
N GLU A 179 25.08 4.23 12.40
CA GLU A 179 25.77 4.39 11.10
C GLU A 179 24.91 3.87 9.95
N TYR A 180 24.35 2.67 10.11
CA TYR A 180 23.44 2.07 9.14
C TYR A 180 22.12 2.83 8.93
N LEU A 181 21.63 3.52 9.96
CA LEU A 181 20.42 4.32 9.82
C LEU A 181 20.69 5.59 9.02
N PHE A 182 21.86 6.23 9.20
CA PHE A 182 22.26 7.41 8.41
C PHE A 182 22.35 7.14 6.90
N GLU A 183 22.47 5.88 6.48
CA GLU A 183 22.48 5.54 5.05
C GLU A 183 21.06 5.52 4.44
N ILE A 184 20.02 5.56 5.27
CA ILE A 184 18.62 5.39 4.86
C ILE A 184 17.76 6.62 5.19
N ILE A 185 18.04 7.32 6.30
CA ILE A 185 17.29 8.49 6.78
C ILE A 185 18.12 9.77 6.84
#